data_AF-A0AAJ5UFM7-F1
#
_entry.id   AF-A0AAJ5UFM7-F1
#
_cell.length_a   1.000
_cell.length_b   1.000
_cell.length_c   1.000
_cell.angle_alpha   90.00
_cell.angle_beta   90.00
_cell.angle_gamma   90.00
#
_symmetry.space_group_name_H-M   'P 1'
#
loop_
_entity.id
_entity.type
_entity.pdbx_description
1 polymer ?
#
loop_
_entity_poly.entity_id
_entity_poly.type
_entity_poly.pdbx_seq_one_letter_code
_entity_poly.pdbx_strand_id
1 'polypeptide(L)'
;MQSSTNVANHDIAASWWGLKPAAIPCFGARLVQEGNRLHYLADRASITGTFSESDLRHLNLVFPLLLKQLELMLTSGELTPRHQHGVTLYAKGLTCEADTLGSCGYVYLAIYATPPAAQPGGE
;
A
#
# COMPACT_ATOMS: atom_id res chain seq x y z
N MET A 1 -1.27 41.06 5.61
CA MET A 1 -1.98 39.77 5.84
C MET A 1 -1.19 38.67 5.18
N GLN A 2 -0.61 37.78 5.98
CA GLN A 2 0.19 36.65 5.52
C GLN A 2 -0.76 35.49 5.21
N SER A 3 -0.91 35.12 3.95
CA SER A 3 -1.51 33.85 3.55
C SER A 3 -0.40 32.89 3.17
N SER A 4 0.12 32.20 4.20
CA SER A 4 1.01 31.07 4.05
C SER A 4 0.24 29.92 3.41
N THR A 5 0.23 29.85 2.08
CA THR A 5 -0.08 28.63 1.35
C THR A 5 1.04 27.64 1.64
N ASN A 6 0.79 26.75 2.59
CA ASN A 6 1.56 25.53 2.79
C ASN A 6 1.34 24.64 1.54
N VAL A 7 2.05 24.98 0.45
CA VAL A 7 2.39 24.01 -0.58
C VAL A 7 3.24 22.99 0.18
N ALA A 8 2.60 21.88 0.54
CA ALA A 8 3.27 20.71 1.04
C ALA A 8 4.38 20.40 0.03
N ASN A 9 5.59 20.76 0.44
CA ASN A 9 6.82 20.64 -0.30
C ASN A 9 6.83 19.24 -0.92
N HIS A 10 6.72 19.19 -2.25
CA HIS A 10 6.88 17.97 -3.01
C HIS A 10 8.38 17.68 -3.01
N ASP A 11 8.86 17.23 -1.85
CA ASP A 11 10.24 16.80 -1.64
C ASP A 11 10.39 15.48 -2.39
N ILE A 12 10.75 15.63 -3.67
CA ILE A 12 11.18 14.58 -4.58
C ILE A 12 12.54 14.07 -4.06
N ALA A 13 12.52 13.33 -2.96
CA ALA A 13 13.66 12.60 -2.44
C ALA A 13 13.25 11.13 -2.37
N ALA A 14 13.54 10.42 -3.47
CA ALA A 14 13.15 9.07 -3.83
C ALA A 14 11.69 8.92 -4.32
N SER A 15 11.55 8.57 -5.60
CA SER A 15 10.29 8.25 -6.27
C SER A 15 9.61 7.03 -5.63
N TRP A 16 8.91 7.26 -4.53
CA TRP A 16 8.14 6.22 -3.87
C TRP A 16 6.96 5.81 -4.75
N TRP A 17 7.00 4.58 -5.26
CA TRP A 17 5.99 4.08 -6.20
C TRP A 17 4.65 3.70 -5.53
N GLY A 18 4.64 3.45 -4.21
CA GLY A 18 3.47 2.98 -3.47
C GLY A 18 2.69 4.08 -2.73
N LEU A 19 1.85 3.68 -1.77
CA LEU A 19 1.20 4.59 -0.82
C LEU A 19 2.18 5.03 0.28
N LYS A 20 2.06 6.28 0.77
CA LYS A 20 2.95 6.79 1.83
C LYS A 20 2.98 5.79 3.00
N PRO A 21 4.17 5.31 3.41
CA PRO A 21 4.26 4.27 4.41
C PRO A 21 3.81 4.80 5.78
N ALA A 22 2.85 4.11 6.41
CA ALA A 22 2.39 4.43 7.76
C ALA A 22 3.36 3.93 8.86
N ALA A 23 4.22 2.95 8.53
CA ALA A 23 5.22 2.38 9.44
C ALA A 23 6.49 1.98 8.67
N ILE A 24 7.61 1.78 9.39
CA ILE A 24 8.88 1.28 8.84
C ILE A 24 9.25 0.00 9.62
N PRO A 25 9.67 -1.10 8.96
CA PRO A 25 9.87 -1.25 7.52
C PRO A 25 8.57 -1.35 6.70
N CYS A 26 8.58 -0.83 5.46
CA CYS A 26 7.45 -0.85 4.54
C CYS A 26 7.87 -1.20 3.11
N PHE A 27 7.02 -1.97 2.43
CA PHE A 27 7.10 -2.35 1.03
C PHE A 27 6.01 -1.60 0.26
N GLY A 28 6.41 -0.65 -0.57
CA GLY A 28 5.55 0.05 -1.49
C GLY A 28 5.61 -0.55 -2.88
N ALA A 29 4.47 -0.68 -3.56
CA ALA A 29 4.45 -1.11 -4.96
C ALA A 29 3.36 -0.41 -5.76
N ARG A 30 3.61 -0.19 -7.05
CA ARG A 30 2.60 0.24 -8.02
C ARG A 30 2.25 -0.90 -8.94
N LEU A 31 1.07 -1.46 -8.75
CA LEU A 31 0.50 -2.50 -9.59
C LEU A 31 -0.17 -1.88 -10.81
N VAL A 32 -0.02 -2.50 -11.97
CA VAL A 32 -0.74 -2.13 -13.19
C VAL A 32 -2.08 -2.86 -13.19
N GLN A 33 -3.16 -2.12 -13.34
CA GLN A 33 -4.51 -2.67 -13.41
C GLN A 33 -4.92 -2.82 -14.88
N GLU A 34 -5.17 -4.06 -15.30
CA GLU A 34 -5.76 -4.39 -16.61
C GLU A 34 -7.15 -4.98 -16.38
N GLY A 35 -8.19 -4.15 -16.53
CA GLY A 35 -9.56 -4.55 -16.16
C GLY A 35 -9.64 -4.90 -14.68
N ASN A 36 -9.86 -6.17 -14.35
CA ASN A 36 -9.96 -6.62 -12.96
C ASN A 36 -8.70 -7.36 -12.50
N ARG A 37 -7.65 -7.38 -13.33
CA ARG A 37 -6.39 -8.05 -13.04
C ARG A 37 -5.33 -7.08 -12.59
N LEU A 38 -4.46 -7.53 -11.68
CA LEU A 38 -3.36 -6.74 -11.15
C LEU A 38 -2.02 -7.36 -11.51
N HIS A 39 -1.19 -6.57 -12.19
CA HIS A 39 0.15 -6.96 -12.60
C HIS A 39 1.18 -6.30 -11.70
N TYR A 40 1.95 -7.13 -11.00
CA TYR A 40 3.10 -6.69 -10.23
C TYR A 40 4.31 -6.46 -11.14
N LEU A 41 4.93 -5.28 -11.00
CA LEU A 41 6.17 -4.92 -11.66
C LEU A 41 7.23 -4.62 -10.60
N ALA A 42 8.28 -5.45 -10.54
CA ALA A 42 9.35 -5.28 -9.56
C ALA A 42 10.11 -3.95 -9.72
N ASP A 43 10.18 -3.42 -10.95
CA ASP A 43 10.74 -2.09 -11.26
C ASP A 43 9.93 -0.94 -10.61
N ARG A 44 8.66 -1.19 -10.30
CA ARG A 44 7.75 -0.24 -9.64
C ARG A 44 7.48 -0.61 -8.19
N ALA A 45 8.41 -1.31 -7.56
CA ALA A 45 8.39 -1.61 -6.14
C ALA A 45 9.54 -0.90 -5.43
N SER A 46 9.32 -0.54 -4.18
CA SER A 46 10.33 0.11 -3.34
C SER A 46 10.15 -0.36 -1.90
N ILE A 47 11.26 -0.60 -1.22
CA ILE A 47 11.27 -0.94 0.19
C ILE A 47 11.88 0.25 0.94
N THR A 48 11.19 0.69 2.00
CA THR A 48 11.70 1.66 2.96
C THR A 48 12.03 0.94 4.27
N GLY A 49 13.25 1.16 4.75
CA GLY A 49 13.79 0.48 5.93
C GLY A 49 14.29 -0.94 5.63
N THR A 50 14.59 -1.68 6.69
CA THR A 50 15.14 -3.03 6.59
C THR A 50 14.12 -4.03 7.14
N PHE A 51 13.56 -4.86 6.26
CA PHE A 51 12.80 -6.03 6.68
C PHE A 51 13.74 -7.12 7.20
N SER A 52 13.35 -7.83 8.26
CA SER A 52 14.04 -9.06 8.65
C SER A 52 13.74 -10.19 7.66
N GLU A 53 14.61 -11.20 7.60
CA GLU A 53 14.45 -12.35 6.70
C GLU A 53 13.10 -13.07 6.90
N SER A 54 12.65 -13.18 8.15
CA SER A 54 11.34 -13.72 8.51
C SER A 54 10.19 -12.90 7.90
N ASP A 55 10.25 -11.57 7.99
CA ASP A 55 9.24 -10.68 7.43
C ASP A 55 9.25 -10.72 5.89
N LEU A 56 10.42 -10.77 5.26
CA LEU A 56 10.52 -10.95 3.81
C LEU A 56 9.92 -12.28 3.35
N ARG A 57 10.12 -13.35 4.13
CA ARG A 57 9.52 -14.65 3.86
C ARG A 57 8.00 -14.60 4.01
N HIS A 58 7.50 -13.93 5.05
CA HIS A 58 6.06 -13.71 5.22
C HIS A 58 5.47 -12.87 4.09
N LEU A 59 6.14 -11.77 3.72
CA LEU A 59 5.76 -10.90 2.61
C LEU A 59 5.63 -11.70 1.32
N ASN A 60 6.64 -12.52 0.98
CA ASN A 60 6.58 -13.38 -0.23
C ASN A 60 5.41 -14.37 -0.20
N LEU A 61 4.98 -14.84 0.97
CA LEU A 61 3.85 -15.76 1.12
C LEU A 61 2.49 -15.04 1.04
N VAL A 62 2.39 -13.84 1.62
CA VAL A 62 1.11 -13.09 1.64
C VAL A 62 0.90 -12.25 0.38
N PHE A 63 1.96 -11.80 -0.28
CA PHE A 63 1.87 -10.94 -1.44
C PHE A 63 0.96 -11.49 -2.56
N PRO A 64 1.07 -12.76 -2.99
CA PRO A 64 0.14 -13.32 -3.98
C PRO A 64 -1.29 -13.45 -3.46
N LEU A 65 -1.49 -13.62 -2.14
CA LEU A 65 -2.82 -13.65 -1.53
C LEU A 65 -3.46 -12.26 -1.53
N LEU A 66 -2.67 -11.23 -1.18
CA LEU A 66 -3.09 -9.83 -1.21
C LEU A 66 -3.46 -9.40 -2.62
N LEU A 67 -2.64 -9.73 -3.63
CA LEU A 67 -2.96 -9.44 -5.03
C LEU A 67 -4.30 -10.04 -5.44
N LYS A 68 -4.52 -11.32 -5.17
CA LYS A 68 -5.78 -11.99 -5.49
C LYS A 68 -6.97 -11.37 -4.76
N GLN A 69 -6.78 -10.96 -3.50
CA GLN A 69 -7.81 -10.27 -2.73
C GLN A 69 -8.17 -8.93 -3.37
N LEU A 70 -7.18 -8.16 -3.82
CA LEU A 70 -7.40 -6.88 -4.49
C LEU A 70 -8.08 -7.05 -5.86
N GLU A 71 -7.73 -8.09 -6.63
CA GLU A 71 -8.42 -8.45 -7.88
C GLU A 71 -9.89 -8.84 -7.64
N LEU A 72 -10.16 -9.56 -6.55
CA LEU A 72 -11.53 -9.86 -6.10
C LEU A 72 -12.28 -8.58 -5.72
N MET A 73 -11.65 -7.65 -5.01
CA MET A 73 -12.27 -6.36 -4.64
C MET A 73 -12.53 -5.47 -5.85
N LEU A 74 -11.66 -5.50 -6.88
CA LEU A 74 -11.93 -4.87 -8.18
C LEU A 74 -13.13 -5.49 -8.88
N THR A 75 -13.32 -6.80 -8.71
CA THR A 75 -14.45 -7.54 -9.31
C THR A 75 -15.75 -7.35 -8.56
N SER A 76 -15.72 -7.24 -7.23
CA SER A 76 -16.88 -6.92 -6.40
C SER A 76 -17.29 -5.45 -6.50
N GLY A 77 -16.37 -4.58 -6.91
CA GLY A 77 -16.57 -3.13 -6.98
C GLY A 77 -16.29 -2.41 -5.67
N GLU A 78 -15.74 -3.09 -4.65
CA GLU A 78 -15.23 -2.44 -3.43
C GLU A 78 -14.03 -1.55 -3.74
N LEU A 79 -13.14 -2.03 -4.61
CA LEU A 79 -12.06 -1.21 -5.16
C LEU A 79 -12.52 -0.69 -6.52
N THR A 80 -12.63 0.63 -6.69
CA THR A 80 -12.99 1.20 -8.00
C THR A 80 -11.83 2.01 -8.59
N PRO A 81 -11.58 1.87 -9.90
CA PRO A 81 -10.47 2.58 -10.56
C PRO A 81 -10.70 4.09 -10.70
N ARG A 82 -11.94 4.54 -10.53
CA ARG A 82 -12.37 5.93 -10.77
C ARG A 82 -12.56 6.73 -9.48
N HIS A 83 -12.79 6.07 -8.35
CA HIS A 83 -12.94 6.76 -7.07
C HIS A 83 -11.75 6.43 -6.18
N GLN A 84 -11.25 7.46 -5.51
CA GLN A 84 -10.26 7.30 -4.46
C GLN A 84 -10.93 6.56 -3.30
N HIS A 85 -10.60 5.28 -3.17
CA HIS A 85 -11.08 4.43 -2.09
C HIS A 85 -9.93 3.53 -1.66
N GLY A 86 -9.30 3.89 -0.55
CA GLY A 86 -8.27 3.09 0.08
C GLY A 86 -8.88 1.93 0.84
N VAL A 87 -8.36 0.73 0.62
CA VAL A 87 -8.73 -0.48 1.34
C VAL A 87 -7.55 -0.94 2.18
N THR A 88 -7.83 -1.42 3.38
CA THR A 88 -6.82 -1.97 4.29
C THR A 88 -7.09 -3.45 4.49
N LEU A 89 -6.12 -4.28 4.12
CA LEU A 89 -6.14 -5.72 4.26
C LEU A 89 -5.17 -6.15 5.36
N TYR A 90 -5.56 -7.13 6.15
CA TYR A 90 -4.71 -7.71 7.20
C TYR A 90 -4.42 -9.16 6.84
N ALA A 91 -3.13 -9.50 6.71
CA ALA A 91 -2.71 -10.85 6.33
C ALA A 91 -1.46 -11.27 7.12
N LYS A 92 -1.61 -12.32 7.95
CA LYS A 92 -0.50 -12.93 8.72
C LYS A 92 0.37 -11.93 9.51
N GLY A 93 -0.25 -10.94 10.16
CA GLY A 93 0.47 -9.93 10.93
C GLY A 93 1.11 -8.81 10.09
N LEU A 94 0.79 -8.75 8.80
CA LEU A 94 1.11 -7.63 7.92
C LEU A 94 -0.17 -6.85 7.60
N THR A 95 -0.05 -5.53 7.57
CA THR A 95 -1.08 -4.62 7.09
C THR A 95 -0.73 -4.24 5.66
N CYS A 96 -1.71 -4.32 4.77
CA CYS A 96 -1.61 -3.97 3.37
C CYS A 96 -2.65 -2.91 3.04
N GLU A 97 -2.20 -1.69 2.81
CA GLU A 97 -3.03 -0.60 2.31
C GLU A 97 -2.95 -0.58 0.78
N ALA A 98 -4.09 -0.46 0.12
CA ALA A 98 -4.18 -0.36 -1.33
C ALA A 98 -5.17 0.72 -1.75
N ASP A 99 -4.80 1.56 -2.70
CA ASP A 99 -5.67 2.62 -3.22
C ASP A 99 -5.43 2.78 -4.73
N THR A 100 -6.47 3.07 -5.49
CA THR A 100 -6.37 3.30 -6.94
C THR A 100 -5.97 4.75 -7.28
N LEU A 101 -6.12 5.66 -6.32
CA LEU A 101 -5.99 7.12 -6.41
C LEU A 101 -6.76 7.73 -7.59
N GLY A 102 -7.82 7.05 -8.07
CA GLY A 102 -8.56 7.46 -9.26
C GLY A 102 -7.74 7.40 -10.56
N SER A 103 -6.61 6.69 -10.57
CA SER A 103 -5.65 6.69 -11.68
C SER A 103 -6.15 5.99 -12.96
N CYS A 104 -7.29 5.29 -12.89
CA CYS A 104 -7.88 4.54 -14.00
C CYS A 104 -7.00 3.44 -14.63
N GLY A 105 -5.93 3.03 -13.94
CA GLY A 105 -5.02 1.99 -14.46
C GLY A 105 -3.90 1.56 -13.51
N TYR A 106 -3.82 2.12 -12.30
CA TYR A 106 -2.85 1.72 -11.29
C TYR A 106 -3.49 1.49 -9.93
N VAL A 107 -2.92 0.56 -9.18
CA VAL A 107 -3.18 0.37 -7.76
C VAL A 107 -1.88 0.57 -7.00
N TYR A 108 -1.92 1.50 -6.06
CA TYR A 108 -0.81 1.85 -5.18
C TYR A 108 -0.94 1.04 -3.92
N LEU A 109 0.14 0.39 -3.51
CA LEU A 109 0.17 -0.56 -2.41
C LEU A 109 1.22 -0.11 -1.38
N ALA A 110 0.92 -0.32 -0.10
CA ALA A 110 1.88 -0.25 0.99
C ALA A 110 1.66 -1.44 1.94
N ILE A 111 2.69 -2.26 2.14
CA ILE A 111 2.68 -3.38 3.07
C ILE A 111 3.69 -3.12 4.16
N TYR A 112 3.27 -3.19 5.41
CA TYR A 112 4.13 -3.04 6.58
C TYR A 112 3.70 -4.00 7.69
N ALA A 113 4.58 -4.24 8.65
CA ALA A 113 4.21 -5.03 9.82
C ALA A 113 3.04 -4.38 10.55
N THR A 114 2.00 -5.15 10.85
CA THR A 114 0.89 -4.64 11.66
C THR A 114 1.48 -4.28 13.03
N PRO A 115 1.44 -3.00 13.45
CA PRO A 115 1.92 -2.65 14.77
C PRO A 115 1.12 -3.48 15.79
N PRO A 116 1.76 -4.06 16.82
CA PRO A 116 1.03 -4.69 17.90
C PRO A 116 0.08 -3.60 18.42
N ALA A 117 -1.23 -3.86 18.34
CA ALA A 117 -2.24 -2.90 18.75
C ALA A 117 -1.79 -2.31 20.08
N ALA A 118 -1.62 -0.98 20.14
CA ALA A 118 -1.60 -0.31 21.42
C ALA A 118 -2.93 -0.66 22.06
N GLN A 119 -2.91 -1.67 22.95
CA GLN A 119 -4.01 -1.93 23.85
C GLN A 119 -4.27 -0.58 24.51
N PRO A 120 -5.47 0.01 24.38
CA PRO A 120 -5.79 1.15 25.22
C PRO A 120 -5.60 0.65 26.65
N GLY A 121 -4.61 1.22 27.34
CA GLY A 121 -4.31 0.90 28.72
C GLY A 121 -5.61 0.99 29.50
N GLY A 122 -6.07 -0.16 29.98
CA GLY A 122 -7.02 -0.18 31.07
C GLY A 122 -6.27 0.31 32.29
N GLU A 123 -6.55 1.55 32.68
CA GLU A 123 -6.44 2.01 34.05
C GLU A 123 -7.83 2.39 34.54
#